data_AF-A0A953DB56-F1
#
_entry.id   AF-A0A953DB56-F1
#
_cell.length_a   1.000
_cell.length_b   1.000
_cell.length_c   1.000
_cell.angle_alpha   90.00
_cell.angle_beta   90.00
_cell.angle_gamma   90.00
#
_symmetry.space_group_name_H-M   'P 1'
#
loop_
_entity.id
_entity.type
_entity.pdbx_description
1 polymer ?
#
loop_
_entity_poly.entity_id
_entity_poly.type
_entity_poly.pdbx_seq_one_letter_code
_entity_poly.pdbx_strand_id
1 'polypeptide(L)' 'MEYLSRRGITYTVRDITEDSDALRELLELGSYLTPTTLIDGEHVVIGFDKARLDRLLGLT' A
#
# COMPACT_ATOMS: atom_id res chain seq x y z
N MET A 1 -2.02 4.25 -7.22
CA MET A 1 -2.86 3.08 -7.52
C MET A 1 -4.22 3.52 -8.08
N GLU A 2 -4.51 3.18 -9.34
CA GLU A 2 -5.76 3.56 -10.01
C GLU A 2 -7.03 3.08 -9.26
N TYR A 3 -6.97 1.89 -8.66
CA TYR A 3 -8.09 1.32 -7.88
C TYR A 3 -8.56 2.26 -6.75
N LEU A 4 -7.63 2.75 -5.93
CA LEU A 4 -7.91 3.65 -4.82
C LEU A 4 -8.38 5.02 -5.31
N SER A 5 -7.75 5.55 -6.37
CA SER A 5 -8.14 6.82 -6.98
C SER A 5 -9.59 6.80 -7.49
N ARG A 6 -10.01 5.71 -8.15
CA ARG A 6 -11.41 5.55 -8.63
C ARG A 6 -12.43 5.46 -7.49
N ARG A 7 -12.01 5.07 -6.29
CA ARG A 7 -12.84 5.01 -5.08
C ARG A 7 -12.80 6.30 -4.26
N GLY A 8 -12.07 7.33 -4.73
CA GLY A 8 -11.92 8.60 -4.00
C GLY A 8 -11.06 8.49 -2.74
N ILE A 9 -10.27 7.42 -2.61
CA ILE A 9 -9.42 7.19 -1.44
C ILE A 9 -8.11 7.95 -1.62
N THR A 10 -7.77 8.78 -0.64
CA THR A 10 -6.51 9.49 -0.59
C THR A 10 -5.38 8.57 -0.17
N TYR A 11 -4.25 8.62 -0.87
CA TYR A 11 -3.05 7.88 -0.54
C TYR A 11 -1.82 8.64 -1.04
N THR A 12 -0.67 8.34 -0.44
CA THR A 12 0.63 8.84 -0.89
C THR A 12 1.36 7.73 -1.64
N VAL A 13 1.95 8.06 -2.79
CA VAL A 13 2.86 7.15 -3.50
C VAL A 13 4.28 7.42 -3.01
N ARG A 14 4.98 6.35 -2.64
CA ARG A 14 6.40 6.39 -2.30
C ARG A 14 7.15 5.50 -3.28
N ASP A 15 8.08 6.07 -4.02
CA ASP A 15 8.90 5.34 -4.99
C ASP A 15 10.18 4.84 -4.33
N ILE A 16 10.28 3.53 -4.13
CA ILE A 16 11.45 2.89 -3.49
C ILE A 16 12.72 2.93 -4.35
N THR A 17 12.62 3.30 -5.62
CA THR A 17 13.77 3.45 -6.53
C THR A 17 14.43 4.83 -6.39
N GLU A 18 13.67 5.82 -5.91
CA GLU A 18 14.12 7.21 -5.72
C GLU A 18 14.23 7.60 -4.23
N ASP A 19 13.48 6.95 -3.34
CA ASP A 19 13.45 7.19 -1.88
C ASP A 19 14.03 5.98 -1.11
N SER A 20 15.25 6.14 -0.60
CA SER A 20 15.92 5.12 0.20
C SER A 20 15.23 4.86 1.55
N ASP A 21 14.57 5.86 2.13
CA ASP A 21 13.79 5.68 3.36
C ASP A 21 12.51 4.90 3.08
N ALA A 22 11.89 5.06 1.91
CA ALA A 22 10.76 4.24 1.49
C ALA A 22 11.16 2.78 1.30
N LEU A 23 12.34 2.52 0.71
CA LEU A 23 12.88 1.17 0.62
C LEU A 23 13.13 0.56 2.00
N ARG A 24 13.72 1.33 2.92
CA ARG A 24 13.96 0.89 4.30
C ARG A 24 12.64 0.52 5.00
N GLU A 25 11.65 1.40 4.95
CA GLU A 25 10.34 1.17 5.57
C GLU A 25 9.65 -0.06 4.96
N LEU A 26 9.71 -0.24 3.63
CA LEU A 26 9.18 -1.43 2.96
C LEU A 26 9.75 -2.73 3.54
N LEU A 27 11.08 -2.77 3.75
CA LEU A 27 11.78 -3.92 4.32
C LEU A 27 11.44 -4.13 5.80
N GLU A 28 11.29 -3.06 6.58
CA GLU A 28 10.87 -3.13 7.99
C GLU A 28 9.43 -3.65 8.14
N LEU A 29 8.55 -3.38 7.17
CA LEU A 29 7.21 -3.97 7.06
C LEU A 29 7.23 -5.45 6.62
N GLY A 30 8.42 -6.04 6.38
CA GLY A 30 8.58 -7.42 5.94
C GLY A 30 8.17 -7.66 4.49
N SER A 31 8.09 -6.60 3.68
CA SER A 31 7.76 -6.70 2.26
C SER A 31 9.01 -6.57 1.38
N TYR A 32 9.02 -7.31 0.28
CA TYR A 32 10.13 -7.37 -0.68
C TYR A 32 9.68 -7.12 -2.12
N LEU A 33 8.41 -6.72 -2.32
CA LEU A 33 7.84 -6.49 -3.64
C LEU A 33 6.91 -5.28 -3.66
N THR A 34 6.81 -4.69 -4.85
CA THR A 34 5.86 -3.62 -5.14
C THR A 34 4.68 -4.17 -5.97
N PRO A 35 3.48 -3.58 -5.83
CA PRO A 35 3.12 -2.58 -4.83
C PRO A 35 3.00 -3.20 -3.42
N THR A 36 3.26 -2.40 -2.37
CA THR A 36 2.86 -2.70 -0.99
C THR A 36 2.08 -1.51 -0.46
N THR A 37 0.96 -1.77 0.19
CA THR A 37 0.06 -0.74 0.72
C THR A 37 0.00 -0.86 2.23
N LEU A 38 0.33 0.22 2.93
CA LEU A 38 0.11 0.38 4.37
C LEU A 38 -1.19 1.16 4.57
N ILE A 39 -2.15 0.56 5.28
CA ILE A 39 -3.45 1.16 5.59
C ILE A 39 -3.49 1.50 7.07
N ASP A 40 -3.86 2.75 7.37
CA ASP A 40 -3.99 3.30 8.73
C ASP A 40 -2.76 3.09 9.64
N GLY A 41 -1.57 2.95 9.05
CA GLY A 41 -0.31 2.76 9.77
C GLY A 41 -0.11 1.37 10.38
N GLU A 42 -1.07 0.45 10.23
CA GLU A 42 -1.05 -0.87 10.88
C GLU A 42 -1.17 -2.03 9.89
N HIS A 43 -2.01 -1.89 8.86
CA HIS A 43 -2.35 -3.02 8.01
C HIS A 43 -1.53 -3.03 6.72
N VAL A 44 -0.69 -4.05 6.57
CA VAL A 44 0.16 -4.23 5.38
C VAL A 44 -0.49 -5.19 4.38
N VAL A 45 -0.71 -4.72 3.16
CA VAL A 45 -1.11 -5.53 2.00
C VAL A 45 0.04 -5.57 1.01
N ILE A 46 0.62 -6.76 0.83
CA ILE A 46 1.72 -7.01 -0.11
C ILE A 46 1.12 -7.43 -1.45
N GLY A 47 1.54 -6.80 -2.54
CA GLY A 47 0.94 -6.96 -3.87
C GLY A 47 -0.41 -6.24 -4.00
N PHE A 48 -1.17 -6.62 -5.02
CA PHE A 48 -2.55 -6.15 -5.22
C PHE A 48 -3.55 -7.25 -4.89
N ASP A 49 -4.22 -7.13 -3.75
CA ASP A 49 -5.33 -8.00 -3.35
C ASP A 49 -6.58 -7.15 -3.15
N LYS A 50 -7.44 -7.10 -4.18
CA LYS A 50 -8.68 -6.32 -4.14
C LYS A 50 -9.58 -6.72 -2.97
N ALA A 51 -9.75 -8.02 -2.70
CA ALA A 51 -10.67 -8.48 -1.66
C ALA A 51 -10.18 -8.07 -0.26
N ARG A 52 -8.87 -8.17 -0.03
CA ARG A 52 -8.26 -7.72 1.22
C ARG A 52 -8.30 -6.20 1.38
N LEU A 53 -8.02 -5.45 0.32
CA LEU A 53 -8.15 -3.99 0.31
C LEU A 53 -9.59 -3.56 0.61
N ASP A 54 -10.57 -4.19 -0.04
CA ASP A 54 -11.99 -3.89 0.18
C ASP A 54 -12.40 -4.10 1.63
N ARG A 55 -12.01 -5.24 2.20
CA ARG A 55 -12.28 -5.55 3.61
C ARG A 55 -11.64 -4.54 4.57
N LEU A 56 -10.39 -4.17 4.35
CA LEU A 56 -9.65 -3.27 5.24
C LEU A 56 -10.12 -1.81 5.10
N LEU A 57 -10.56 -1.40 3.91
CA LEU A 57 -11.01 -0.03 3.61
C LEU A 57 -12.54 0.13 3.78
N GLY A 58 -13.25 -0.92 4.21
CA GLY A 58 -14.71 -0.89 4.37
C GLY A 58 -15.48 -0.73 3.06
N LEU A 59 -14.88 -1.15 1.93
CA LEU A 59 -15.52 -1.11 0.61
C LEU A 59 -16.31 -2.40 0.42
N THR A 60 -17.60 -2.27 0.08
CA THR A 60 -18.48 -3.39 -0.26
C THR A 60 -18.38 -3.76 -1.74
#